data_AF-A0A1A8F6U6-F1
#
_entry.id   AF-A0A1A8F6U6-F1
#
_cell.length_a   1.000
_cell.length_b   1.000
_cell.length_c   1.000
_cell.angle_alpha   90.00
_cell.angle_beta   90.00
_cell.angle_gamma   90.00
#
_symmetry.space_group_name_H-M   'P 1'
#
loop_
_entity.id
_entity.type
_entity.pdbx_description
1 polymer ?
#
loop_
_entity_poly.entity_id
_entity_poly.type
_entity_poly.pdbx_seq_one_letter_code
_entity_poly.pdbx_strand_id
1 'polypeptide(L)'
;TLSSHSIGDVLIQISETQRRLTAEMEGVFQWFQVEVLQAMEKNIKLDEEYIEGSRRVYELEVRNQAEALEKQLRRGAYRDSLENSDYMIYLRQSQQEILKEEERRYRFLAEKHCGLTQSLLFLVNKTGTSLQQKADGWKEKVNETRGSRTPNHLDQEVQLRGSVSSLLQTVVRDEDMSWARREQLALGRVPSRAPSPLPNRSRS
;
A
#
# COMPACT_ATOMS: atom_id res chain seq x y z
N THR A 1 -23.89 20.44 -31.86
CA THR A 1 -24.99 19.44 -31.82
C THR A 1 -25.18 18.99 -30.38
N LEU A 2 -26.41 18.69 -29.97
CA LEU A 2 -26.75 18.28 -28.59
C LEU A 2 -25.90 17.08 -28.08
N SER A 3 -25.45 16.19 -28.97
CA SER A 3 -24.57 15.06 -28.64
C SER A 3 -23.15 15.45 -28.19
N SER A 4 -22.60 16.55 -28.69
CA SER A 4 -21.27 17.01 -28.27
C SER A 4 -21.32 17.69 -26.89
N HIS A 5 -22.47 18.27 -26.53
CA HIS A 5 -22.68 18.84 -25.19
C HIS A 5 -22.76 17.74 -24.11
N SER A 6 -23.47 16.63 -24.36
CA SER A 6 -23.58 15.54 -23.38
C SER A 6 -22.25 14.83 -23.10
N ILE A 7 -21.39 14.66 -24.12
CA ILE A 7 -20.02 14.14 -23.94
C ILE A 7 -19.17 15.13 -23.14
N GLY A 8 -19.31 16.43 -23.39
CA GLY A 8 -18.65 17.49 -22.61
C GLY A 8 -19.00 17.41 -21.13
N ASP A 9 -20.28 17.23 -20.80
CA ASP A 9 -20.75 17.09 -19.42
C ASP A 9 -20.16 15.84 -18.74
N VAL A 10 -20.05 14.72 -19.46
CA VAL A 10 -19.41 13.50 -18.96
C VAL A 10 -17.93 13.76 -18.63
N LEU A 11 -17.19 14.44 -19.50
CA LEU A 11 -15.78 14.78 -19.25
C LEU A 11 -15.61 15.66 -18.01
N ILE A 12 -16.47 16.68 -17.84
CA ILE A 12 -16.45 17.54 -16.66
C ILE A 12 -16.72 16.72 -15.39
N GLN A 13 -17.70 15.82 -15.41
CA GLN A 13 -18.01 14.95 -14.25
C GLN A 13 -16.87 13.99 -13.90
N ILE A 14 -16.18 13.44 -14.91
CA ILE A 14 -15.00 12.60 -14.72
C ILE A 14 -13.90 13.41 -14.04
N SER A 15 -13.53 14.56 -14.61
CA SER A 15 -12.47 15.41 -14.06
C SER A 15 -12.77 15.88 -12.64
N GLU A 16 -14.02 16.25 -12.35
CA GLU A 16 -14.44 16.64 -11.00
C GLU A 16 -14.35 15.47 -10.00
N THR A 17 -14.74 14.28 -10.44
CA THR A 17 -14.69 13.07 -9.59
C THR A 17 -13.25 12.67 -9.32
N GLN A 18 -12.38 12.70 -10.33
CA GLN A 18 -10.95 12.49 -10.16
C GLN A 18 -10.33 13.49 -9.18
N ARG A 19 -10.65 14.79 -9.31
CA ARG A 19 -10.13 15.82 -8.39
C ARG A 19 -10.49 15.55 -6.93
N ARG A 20 -11.74 15.17 -6.66
CA ARG A 20 -12.19 14.82 -5.30
C ARG A 20 -11.51 13.56 -4.75
N LEU A 21 -11.37 12.53 -5.58
CA LEU A 21 -10.64 11.30 -5.20
C LEU A 21 -9.18 11.58 -4.86
N THR A 22 -8.51 12.41 -5.67
CA THR A 22 -7.14 12.84 -5.41
C THR A 22 -7.03 13.60 -4.09
N ALA A 23 -7.93 14.55 -3.82
CA ALA A 23 -7.91 15.32 -2.58
C ALA A 23 -8.10 14.44 -1.32
N GLU A 24 -8.97 13.43 -1.38
CA GLU A 24 -9.15 12.48 -0.28
C GLU A 24 -7.89 11.60 -0.08
N MET A 25 -7.25 11.16 -1.17
CA MET A 25 -6.01 10.40 -1.10
C MET A 25 -4.84 11.25 -0.55
N GLU A 26 -4.74 12.52 -0.94
CA GLU A 26 -3.77 13.46 -0.37
C GLU A 26 -3.94 13.60 1.15
N GLY A 27 -5.18 13.61 1.64
CA GLY A 27 -5.47 13.58 3.08
C GLY A 27 -4.89 12.34 3.78
N VAL A 28 -5.01 11.16 3.17
CA VAL A 28 -4.40 9.93 3.70
C VAL A 28 -2.86 10.02 3.72
N PHE A 29 -2.25 10.60 2.69
CA PHE A 29 -0.80 10.79 2.65
C PHE A 29 -0.30 11.82 3.67
N GLN A 30 -1.05 12.90 3.90
CA GLN A 30 -0.73 13.87 4.95
C GLN A 30 -0.80 13.22 6.34
N TRP A 31 -1.83 12.41 6.58
CA TRP A 31 -1.94 11.63 7.80
C TRP A 31 -0.76 10.67 7.95
N PHE A 32 -0.38 9.93 6.90
CA PHE A 32 0.78 9.03 6.92
C PHE A 32 2.08 9.76 7.25
N GLN A 33 2.30 10.93 6.64
CA GLN A 33 3.48 11.76 6.88
C GLN A 33 3.60 12.12 8.37
N VAL A 34 2.51 12.56 9.00
CA VAL A 34 2.52 13.00 10.39
C VAL A 34 2.52 11.81 11.35
N GLU A 35 1.57 10.90 11.20
CA GLU A 35 1.33 9.84 12.17
C GLU A 35 2.31 8.69 12.08
N VAL A 36 2.92 8.45 10.92
CA VAL A 36 3.87 7.36 10.73
C VAL A 36 5.29 7.92 10.62
N LEU A 37 5.57 8.72 9.59
CA LEU A 37 6.95 9.12 9.30
C LEU A 37 7.56 10.03 10.38
N GLN A 38 6.86 11.10 10.76
CA GLN A 38 7.35 11.99 11.82
C GLN A 38 7.39 11.31 13.19
N ALA A 39 6.40 10.47 13.51
CA ALA A 39 6.40 9.70 14.74
C ALA A 39 7.58 8.72 14.81
N MET A 40 7.88 8.02 13.72
CA MET A 40 9.05 7.15 13.62
C MET A 40 10.36 7.93 13.75
N GLU A 41 10.50 9.07 13.05
CA GLU A 41 11.71 9.89 13.15
C GLU A 41 11.96 10.36 14.59
N LYS A 42 10.90 10.78 15.29
CA LYS A 42 10.98 11.15 16.70
C LYS A 42 11.39 9.96 17.58
N ASN A 43 10.77 8.79 17.37
CA ASN A 43 11.06 7.61 18.17
C ASN A 43 12.49 7.12 17.95
N ILE A 44 13.01 7.14 16.73
CA ILE A 44 14.40 6.73 16.45
C ILE A 44 15.40 7.59 17.22
N LYS A 45 15.18 8.91 17.27
CA LYS A 45 16.06 9.83 18.02
C LYS A 45 16.04 9.55 19.52
N LEU A 46 14.86 9.31 20.09
CA LEU A 46 14.71 8.98 21.51
C LEU A 46 15.27 7.59 21.83
N ASP A 47 15.05 6.61 20.94
CA ASP A 47 15.52 5.25 21.11
C ASP A 47 17.04 5.16 21.05
N GLU A 48 17.72 6.00 20.26
CA GLU A 48 19.19 6.05 20.22
C GLU A 48 19.78 6.38 21.60
N GLU A 49 19.29 7.45 22.24
CA GLU A 49 19.72 7.85 23.58
C GLU A 49 19.33 6.81 24.65
N TYR A 50 18.11 6.27 24.55
CA TYR A 50 17.61 5.27 25.49
C TYR A 50 18.39 3.95 25.42
N ILE A 51 18.65 3.43 24.21
CA ILE A 51 19.39 2.18 24.02
C ILE A 51 20.84 2.36 24.48
N GLU A 52 21.46 3.48 24.16
CA GLU A 52 22.82 3.78 24.61
C GLU A 52 22.90 3.86 26.14
N GLY A 53 21.97 4.59 26.77
CA GLY A 53 21.91 4.73 28.23
C GLY A 53 21.65 3.39 28.94
N SER A 54 20.65 2.64 28.48
CA SER A 54 20.29 1.33 29.04
C SER A 54 21.39 0.30 28.87
N ARG A 55 22.11 0.30 27.73
CA ARG A 55 23.27 -0.57 27.51
C ARG A 55 24.38 -0.32 28.54
N ARG A 56 24.72 0.94 28.83
CA ARG A 56 25.75 1.29 29.82
C ARG A 56 25.36 0.84 31.23
N VAL A 57 24.09 1.03 31.61
CA VAL A 57 23.58 0.56 32.92
C VAL A 57 23.65 -0.96 33.02
N TYR A 58 23.22 -1.67 31.97
CA TYR A 58 23.29 -3.12 31.90
C TYR A 58 24.73 -3.63 32.05
N GLU A 59 25.67 -3.09 31.27
CA GLU A 59 27.09 -3.48 31.30
C GLU A 59 27.72 -3.27 32.69
N LEU A 60 27.42 -2.14 33.35
CA LEU A 60 27.91 -1.85 34.70
C LEU A 60 27.35 -2.85 35.72
N GLU A 61 26.05 -3.12 35.68
CA GLU A 61 25.40 -4.01 36.63
C GLU A 61 25.82 -5.47 36.45
N VAL A 62 25.96 -5.94 35.20
CA VAL A 62 26.54 -7.26 34.91
C VAL A 62 27.92 -7.40 35.53
N ARG A 63 28.78 -6.38 35.38
CA ARG A 63 30.13 -6.38 35.97
C ARG A 63 30.07 -6.42 37.50
N ASN A 64 29.24 -5.58 38.11
CA ASN A 64 29.08 -5.54 39.57
C ASN A 64 28.60 -6.88 40.14
N GLN A 65 27.62 -7.50 39.50
CA GLN A 65 27.08 -8.78 39.94
C GLN A 65 28.05 -9.94 39.70
N ALA A 66 28.81 -9.92 38.61
CA ALA A 66 29.90 -10.89 38.39
C ALA A 66 30.97 -10.78 39.48
N GLU A 67 31.40 -9.55 39.83
CA GLU A 67 32.35 -9.32 40.92
C GLU A 67 31.80 -9.75 42.29
N ALA A 68 30.50 -9.55 42.54
CA ALA A 68 29.83 -9.99 43.75
C ALA A 68 29.79 -11.52 43.85
N LEU A 69 29.42 -12.20 42.76
CA LEU A 69 29.41 -13.65 42.66
C LEU A 69 30.80 -14.24 42.86
N GLU A 70 31.84 -13.67 42.25
CA GLU A 70 33.22 -14.11 42.43
C GLU A 70 33.66 -14.02 43.90
N LYS A 71 33.31 -12.93 44.60
CA LYS A 71 33.58 -12.77 46.03
C LYS A 71 32.87 -13.80 46.89
N GLN A 72 31.61 -14.16 46.57
CA GLN A 72 30.87 -15.20 47.28
C GLN A 72 31.52 -16.57 47.08
N LEU A 73 31.88 -16.92 45.85
CA LEU A 73 32.54 -18.19 45.52
C LEU A 73 33.90 -18.32 46.22
N ARG A 74 34.70 -17.26 46.27
CA ARG A 74 35.99 -17.25 47.00
C ARG A 74 35.86 -17.46 48.51
N ARG A 75 34.71 -17.11 49.10
CA ARG A 75 34.41 -17.30 50.53
C ARG A 75 33.90 -18.69 50.86
N GLY A 76 33.86 -19.60 49.89
CA GLY A 76 33.39 -20.97 50.09
C GLY A 76 31.87 -21.07 50.21
N ALA A 77 31.12 -20.08 49.71
CA ALA A 77 29.67 -20.22 49.53
C ALA A 77 29.43 -21.49 48.70
N TYR A 78 28.74 -22.47 49.32
CA TYR A 78 28.49 -23.75 48.68
C TYR A 78 27.61 -23.55 47.45
N ARG A 79 27.76 -24.47 46.51
CA ARG A 79 27.19 -24.56 45.15
C ARG A 79 25.64 -24.63 45.12
N ASP A 80 24.93 -23.94 46.01
CA ASP A 80 23.51 -23.65 45.83
C ASP A 80 23.37 -23.03 44.45
N SER A 81 22.52 -23.66 43.63
CA SER A 81 22.63 -23.69 42.18
C SER A 81 23.10 -22.35 41.60
N LEU A 82 24.23 -22.33 40.89
CA LEU A 82 24.69 -21.16 40.13
C LEU A 82 23.53 -20.53 39.34
N GLU A 83 22.60 -21.36 38.89
CA GLU A 83 21.35 -21.01 38.20
C GLU A 83 20.42 -20.07 39.00
N ASN A 84 20.43 -20.16 40.33
CA ASN A 84 19.67 -19.35 41.27
C ASN A 84 20.49 -18.21 41.89
N SER A 85 21.73 -17.98 41.45
CA SER A 85 22.49 -16.81 41.87
C SER A 85 21.82 -15.52 41.40
N ASP A 86 21.96 -14.44 42.17
CA ASP A 86 21.45 -13.11 41.80
C ASP A 86 21.94 -12.70 40.40
N TYR A 87 23.19 -13.05 40.07
CA TYR A 87 23.77 -12.87 38.73
C TYR A 87 22.97 -13.56 37.62
N MET A 88 22.69 -14.86 37.76
CA MET A 88 21.93 -15.61 36.75
C MET A 88 20.46 -15.20 36.68
N ILE A 89 19.87 -14.77 37.80
CA ILE A 89 18.53 -14.19 37.84
C ILE A 89 18.49 -12.88 37.07
N TYR A 90 19.45 -11.98 37.32
CA TYR A 90 19.56 -10.71 36.62
C TYR A 90 19.75 -10.89 35.13
N LEU A 91 20.64 -11.78 34.68
CA LEU A 91 20.84 -12.05 33.25
C LEU A 91 19.56 -12.52 32.55
N ARG A 92 18.78 -13.39 33.19
CA ARG A 92 17.48 -13.83 32.64
C ARG A 92 16.48 -12.68 32.59
N GLN A 93 16.39 -11.89 33.65
CA GLN A 93 15.49 -10.73 33.72
C GLN A 93 15.86 -9.69 32.67
N SER A 94 17.14 -9.32 32.55
CA SER A 94 17.62 -8.37 31.56
C SER A 94 17.35 -8.85 30.13
N GLN A 95 17.55 -10.15 29.86
CA GLN A 95 17.23 -10.71 28.56
C GLN A 95 15.74 -10.59 28.23
N GLN A 96 14.86 -10.88 29.20
CA GLN A 96 13.42 -10.70 29.01
C GLN A 96 13.05 -9.23 28.74
N GLU A 97 13.63 -8.29 29.48
CA GLU A 97 13.38 -6.86 29.26
C GLU A 97 13.90 -6.37 27.90
N ILE A 98 15.07 -6.84 27.46
CA ILE A 98 15.60 -6.54 26.11
C ILE A 98 14.65 -7.05 25.01
N LEU A 99 14.14 -8.28 25.16
CA LEU A 99 13.20 -8.85 24.19
C LEU A 99 11.86 -8.10 24.19
N LYS A 100 11.34 -7.69 25.35
CA LYS A 100 10.14 -6.85 25.44
C LYS A 100 10.34 -5.50 24.77
N GLU A 101 11.54 -4.92 24.92
CA GLU A 101 11.89 -3.65 24.30
C GLU A 101 12.03 -3.76 22.78
N GLU A 102 12.55 -4.89 22.28
CA GLU A 102 12.51 -5.22 20.86
C GLU A 102 11.09 -5.38 20.33
N GLU A 103 10.26 -6.17 21.02
CA GLU A 103 8.86 -6.38 20.65
C GLU A 103 8.08 -5.05 20.65
N ARG A 104 8.33 -4.16 21.62
CA ARG A 104 7.70 -2.83 21.70
C ARG A 104 7.94 -2.01 20.44
N ARG A 105 9.18 -1.98 19.94
CA ARG A 105 9.57 -1.21 18.74
C ARG A 105 8.93 -1.78 17.47
N TYR A 106 8.90 -3.10 17.32
CA TYR A 106 8.21 -3.74 16.19
C TYR A 106 6.70 -3.56 16.25
N ARG A 107 6.09 -3.68 17.45
CA ARG A 107 4.66 -3.48 17.64
C ARG A 107 4.24 -2.07 17.23
N PHE A 108 4.99 -1.05 17.65
CA PHE A 108 4.73 0.33 17.23
C PHE A 108 4.68 0.47 15.71
N LEU A 109 5.66 -0.08 15.00
CA LEU A 109 5.71 -0.03 13.53
C LEU A 109 4.48 -0.73 12.92
N ALA A 110 4.15 -1.92 13.40
CA ALA A 110 2.98 -2.67 12.95
C ALA A 110 1.68 -1.90 13.17
N GLU A 111 1.47 -1.32 14.35
CA GLU A 111 0.29 -0.52 14.69
C GLU A 111 0.13 0.69 13.76
N LYS A 112 1.22 1.40 13.46
CA LYS A 112 1.21 2.54 12.55
C LYS A 112 0.82 2.14 11.11
N HIS A 113 1.38 1.04 10.60
CA HIS A 113 1.00 0.52 9.28
C HIS A 113 -0.41 -0.07 9.23
N CYS A 114 -0.90 -0.65 10.33
CA CYS A 114 -2.30 -1.06 10.46
C CYS A 114 -3.23 0.14 10.34
N GLY A 115 -2.94 1.26 11.00
CA GLY A 115 -3.71 2.50 10.89
C GLY A 115 -3.75 3.07 9.46
N LEU A 116 -2.62 3.04 8.75
CA LEU A 116 -2.57 3.42 7.33
C LEU A 116 -3.46 2.51 6.47
N THR A 117 -3.33 1.20 6.67
CA THR A 117 -4.10 0.20 5.91
C THR A 117 -5.61 0.39 6.15
N GLN A 118 -6.02 0.65 7.38
CA GLN A 118 -7.42 0.96 7.71
C GLN A 118 -7.91 2.24 7.04
N SER A 119 -7.08 3.29 6.98
CA SER A 119 -7.41 4.56 6.32
C SER A 119 -7.60 4.38 4.82
N LEU A 120 -6.73 3.61 4.16
CA LEU A 120 -6.86 3.26 2.75
C LEU A 120 -8.11 2.43 2.48
N LEU A 121 -8.38 1.42 3.32
CA LEU A 121 -9.57 0.60 3.22
C LEU A 121 -10.84 1.45 3.35
N PHE A 122 -10.87 2.38 4.31
CA PHE A 122 -11.98 3.32 4.48
C PHE A 122 -12.19 4.16 3.22
N LEU A 123 -11.13 4.71 2.62
CA LEU A 123 -11.22 5.50 1.40
C LEU A 123 -11.78 4.68 0.22
N VAL A 124 -11.28 3.46 0.03
CA VAL A 124 -11.77 2.54 -1.01
C VAL A 124 -13.25 2.22 -0.80
N ASN A 125 -13.66 1.91 0.43
CA ASN A 125 -15.05 1.60 0.74
C ASN A 125 -15.98 2.81 0.57
N LYS A 126 -15.54 4.00 0.99
CA LYS A 126 -16.29 5.25 0.89
C LYS A 126 -16.54 5.64 -0.57
N THR A 127 -15.53 5.48 -1.43
CA THR A 127 -15.59 5.96 -2.82
C THR A 127 -15.96 4.89 -3.84
N GLY A 128 -15.71 3.61 -3.55
CA GLY A 128 -15.76 2.53 -4.53
C GLY A 128 -17.13 2.33 -5.17
N THR A 129 -18.19 2.26 -4.37
CA THR A 129 -19.57 2.05 -4.87
C THR A 129 -20.06 3.24 -5.68
N SER A 130 -19.86 4.46 -5.20
CA SER A 130 -20.28 5.69 -5.90
C SER A 130 -19.49 5.90 -7.19
N LEU A 131 -18.18 5.62 -7.18
CA LEU A 131 -17.33 5.73 -8.37
C LEU A 131 -17.76 4.70 -9.42
N GLN A 132 -18.05 3.47 -9.01
CA GLN A 132 -18.53 2.42 -9.91
C GLN A 132 -19.82 2.84 -10.61
N GLN A 133 -20.83 3.31 -9.84
CA GLN A 133 -22.10 3.79 -10.40
C GLN A 133 -21.91 4.95 -11.40
N LYS A 134 -21.04 5.91 -11.07
CA LYS A 134 -20.71 7.02 -11.97
C LYS A 134 -20.03 6.53 -13.25
N ALA A 135 -19.09 5.61 -13.14
CA ALA A 135 -18.37 5.04 -14.28
C ALA A 135 -19.32 4.32 -15.25
N ASP A 136 -20.26 3.55 -14.72
CA ASP A 136 -21.29 2.87 -15.52
C ASP A 136 -22.21 3.88 -16.22
N GLY A 137 -22.67 4.92 -15.50
CA GLY A 137 -23.50 5.98 -16.09
C GLY A 137 -22.77 6.83 -17.15
N TRP A 138 -21.47 7.08 -16.98
CA TRP A 138 -20.66 7.75 -18.01
C TRP A 138 -20.54 6.88 -19.26
N LYS A 139 -20.31 5.57 -19.09
CA LYS A 139 -20.21 4.61 -20.20
C LYS A 139 -21.50 4.55 -21.01
N GLU A 140 -22.65 4.53 -20.34
CA GLU A 140 -23.97 4.57 -21.00
C GLU A 140 -24.13 5.83 -21.87
N LYS A 141 -23.92 7.02 -21.30
CA LYS A 141 -24.03 8.31 -22.00
C LYS A 141 -23.09 8.42 -23.21
N VAL A 142 -21.89 7.87 -23.11
CA VAL A 142 -20.95 7.82 -24.24
C VAL A 142 -21.45 6.87 -25.34
N ASN A 143 -22.06 5.74 -24.97
CA ASN A 143 -22.60 4.77 -25.93
C ASN A 143 -23.87 5.27 -26.62
N GLU A 144 -24.73 6.04 -25.95
CA GLU A 144 -25.90 6.69 -26.56
C GLU A 144 -25.50 7.52 -27.78
N THR A 145 -24.38 8.25 -27.69
CA THR A 145 -23.86 9.04 -28.82
C THR A 145 -23.29 8.21 -29.98
N ARG A 146 -23.06 6.90 -29.80
CA ARG A 146 -22.63 5.98 -30.87
C ARG A 146 -23.82 5.35 -31.63
N GLY A 147 -24.96 5.16 -30.97
CA GLY A 147 -26.16 4.53 -31.53
C GLY A 147 -26.87 5.31 -32.64
N SER A 148 -26.48 6.57 -32.90
CA SER A 148 -27.02 7.39 -34.01
C SER A 148 -26.34 7.13 -35.37
N ARG A 149 -25.39 6.19 -35.47
CA ARG A 149 -24.80 5.80 -36.77
C ARG A 149 -25.58 4.61 -37.33
N THR A 150 -26.16 4.79 -38.52
CA THR A 150 -26.79 3.74 -39.34
C THR A 150 -25.96 2.44 -39.33
N PRO A 151 -26.58 1.25 -39.23
CA PRO A 151 -25.84 -0.01 -39.20
C PRO A 151 -25.11 -0.18 -40.53
N ASN A 152 -23.79 -0.09 -40.51
CA ASN A 152 -22.99 -0.56 -41.63
C ASN A 152 -22.85 -2.08 -41.50
N HIS A 153 -23.00 -2.77 -42.63
CA HIS A 153 -22.94 -4.21 -42.87
C HIS A 153 -21.73 -4.97 -42.26
N LEU A 154 -20.80 -4.30 -41.57
CA LEU A 154 -19.65 -4.89 -40.89
C LEU A 154 -19.96 -5.43 -39.48
N ASP A 155 -21.08 -5.06 -38.86
CA ASP A 155 -21.40 -5.48 -37.49
C ASP A 155 -21.92 -6.93 -37.39
N GLN A 156 -22.38 -7.52 -38.50
CA GLN A 156 -22.89 -8.90 -38.51
C GLN A 156 -21.77 -9.95 -38.43
N GLU A 157 -20.54 -9.59 -38.82
CA GLU A 157 -19.38 -10.50 -38.78
C GLU A 157 -18.74 -10.58 -37.37
N VAL A 158 -18.82 -9.50 -36.59
CA VAL A 158 -18.27 -9.43 -35.22
C VAL A 158 -19.11 -10.25 -34.24
N GLN A 159 -20.43 -10.31 -34.45
CA GLN A 159 -21.34 -11.07 -33.60
C GLN A 159 -21.15 -12.59 -33.74
N LEU A 160 -20.77 -13.07 -34.93
CA LEU A 160 -20.43 -14.47 -35.17
C LEU A 160 -19.08 -14.86 -34.54
N ARG A 161 -18.07 -13.98 -34.50
CA ARG A 161 -16.82 -14.24 -33.77
C ARG A 161 -16.97 -14.22 -32.25
N GLY A 162 -17.89 -13.42 -31.72
CA GLY A 162 -18.16 -13.34 -30.28
C GLY A 162 -18.71 -14.65 -29.69
N SER A 163 -19.57 -15.35 -30.44
CA SER A 163 -20.12 -16.65 -30.02
C SER A 163 -19.07 -17.75 -29.90
N VAL A 164 -17.99 -17.71 -30.70
CA VAL A 164 -16.92 -18.73 -30.63
C VAL A 164 -15.98 -18.48 -29.45
N SER A 165 -15.75 -17.21 -29.06
CA SER A 165 -15.00 -16.88 -27.83
C SER A 165 -15.76 -17.26 -26.55
N SER A 166 -17.09 -17.13 -26.55
CA SER A 166 -17.89 -17.50 -25.38
C SER A 166 -17.92 -19.01 -25.08
N LEU A 167 -17.70 -19.85 -26.10
CA LEU A 167 -17.59 -21.32 -25.94
C LEU A 167 -16.21 -21.77 -25.43
N LEU A 168 -15.16 -20.96 -25.61
CA LEU A 168 -13.82 -21.25 -25.10
C LEU A 168 -13.63 -20.77 -23.64
N GLN A 169 -14.44 -19.81 -23.18
CA GLN A 169 -14.32 -19.23 -21.85
C GLN A 169 -14.90 -20.11 -20.73
N THR A 170 -15.70 -21.14 -21.06
CA THR A 170 -16.33 -22.04 -20.08
C THR A 170 -15.42 -23.17 -19.58
N VAL A 171 -14.18 -23.30 -20.09
CA VAL A 171 -13.26 -24.39 -19.72
C VAL A 171 -12.14 -23.94 -18.77
N VAL A 172 -12.03 -22.66 -18.41
CA VAL A 172 -10.96 -22.16 -17.52
C VAL A 172 -11.57 -21.49 -16.29
N ARG A 173 -12.20 -22.31 -15.45
CA ARG A 173 -12.52 -21.96 -14.07
C ARG A 173 -11.77 -22.94 -13.18
N ASP A 174 -10.56 -22.54 -12.80
CA ASP A 174 -9.97 -22.61 -11.46
C ASP A 174 -8.44 -22.58 -11.53
N GLU A 175 -7.86 -22.08 -10.44
CA GLU A 175 -6.45 -22.14 -10.03
C GLU A 175 -5.53 -20.95 -10.41
N ASP A 176 -5.33 -20.13 -9.38
CA ASP A 176 -4.07 -19.52 -8.91
C ASP A 176 -3.44 -18.26 -9.57
N MET A 177 -3.52 -17.17 -8.79
CA MET A 177 -2.45 -16.23 -8.41
C MET A 177 -1.16 -16.22 -9.26
N SER A 178 -1.17 -15.48 -10.38
CA SER A 178 0.02 -15.26 -11.22
C SER A 178 0.64 -13.87 -11.00
N TRP A 179 1.51 -13.82 -9.99
CA TRP A 179 2.67 -12.93 -9.89
C TRP A 179 3.57 -12.90 -11.16
N ALA A 180 3.30 -13.76 -12.16
CA ALA A 180 4.04 -14.01 -13.40
C ALA A 180 3.72 -13.10 -14.60
N ARG A 181 2.66 -12.27 -14.59
CA ARG A 181 2.47 -11.22 -15.65
C ARG A 181 3.29 -9.95 -15.36
N ARG A 182 4.48 -10.12 -14.78
CA ARG A 182 5.49 -9.07 -14.62
C ARG A 182 6.48 -9.01 -15.78
N GLU A 183 6.53 -10.01 -16.66
CA GLU A 183 7.62 -10.14 -17.65
C GLU A 183 7.25 -9.89 -19.12
N GLN A 184 5.98 -9.66 -19.50
CA GLN A 184 5.61 -9.76 -20.93
C GLN A 184 5.57 -8.49 -21.79
N LEU A 185 5.69 -7.26 -21.29
CA LEU A 185 5.59 -6.08 -22.19
C LEU A 185 6.66 -5.00 -21.93
N ALA A 186 7.86 -5.43 -21.54
CA ALA A 186 9.09 -4.65 -21.61
C ALA A 186 9.59 -4.39 -23.06
N LEU A 187 8.71 -4.46 -24.07
CA LEU A 187 9.05 -4.26 -25.48
C LEU A 187 8.53 -2.91 -25.97
N GLY A 188 9.46 -1.98 -26.19
CA GLY A 188 9.19 -0.80 -26.99
C GLY A 188 8.93 -1.16 -28.47
N ARG A 189 7.93 -0.51 -29.07
CA ARG A 189 7.94 -0.07 -30.49
C ARG A 189 6.85 0.99 -30.76
N VAL A 190 7.30 2.25 -30.81
CA VAL A 190 7.05 3.32 -31.83
C VAL A 190 5.58 3.79 -32.11
N PRO A 191 5.36 5.10 -32.41
CA PRO A 191 4.09 5.79 -32.16
C PRO A 191 3.15 5.89 -33.37
N SER A 192 1.85 5.99 -33.10
CA SER A 192 0.82 6.25 -34.13
C SER A 192 0.29 7.67 -34.02
N ARG A 193 0.69 8.50 -34.98
CA ARG A 193 0.23 9.88 -35.23
C ARG A 193 -1.29 9.97 -35.32
N ALA A 194 -1.88 10.95 -34.62
CA ALA A 194 -3.17 11.51 -35.00
C ALA A 194 -2.97 12.57 -36.11
N PRO A 195 -3.88 12.71 -37.08
CA PRO A 195 -3.78 13.76 -38.09
C PRO A 195 -4.17 15.13 -37.49
N SER A 196 -3.37 16.16 -37.73
CA SER A 196 -3.70 17.56 -37.44
C SER A 196 -4.71 18.10 -38.46
N PRO A 197 -5.57 19.08 -38.11
CA PRO A 197 -6.57 19.63 -39.02
C PRO A 197 -5.94 20.52 -40.09
N LEU A 198 -6.39 20.37 -41.34
CA LEU A 198 -6.04 21.24 -42.47
C LEU A 198 -6.71 22.61 -42.32
N PRO A 199 -6.00 23.74 -42.56
CA PRO A 199 -6.66 25.02 -42.82
C PRO A 199 -7.04 25.14 -44.30
N ASN A 200 -8.27 25.59 -44.52
CA ASN A 200 -8.84 25.84 -45.84
C ASN A 200 -8.31 27.16 -46.42
N ARG A 201 -7.77 27.07 -47.65
CA ARG A 201 -7.66 28.05 -48.75
C ARG A 201 -7.71 29.56 -48.46
N SER A 202 -6.75 30.30 -49.02
CA SER A 202 -6.99 31.64 -49.55
C SER A 202 -6.51 31.72 -51.00
N ARG A 203 -7.40 32.19 -51.86
CA ARG A 203 -7.18 32.46 -53.29
C ARG A 203 -6.41 33.77 -53.46
N SER A 204 -5.53 33.81 -54.44
CA SER A 204 -5.33 34.94 -55.36
C SER A 204 -4.93 34.35 -56.70
#